data_AF-A0A839T2X6-F1
#
_entry.id   AF-A0A839T2X6-F1
#
_cell.length_a   1.000
_cell.length_b   1.000
_cell.length_c   1.000
_cell.angle_alpha   90.00
_cell.angle_beta   90.00
_cell.angle_gamma   90.00
#
_symmetry.space_group_name_H-M   'P 1'
#
loop_
_entity.id
_entity.type
_entity.pdbx_description
1 polymer ?
#
loop_
_entity_poly.entity_id
_entity_poly.type
_entity_poly.pdbx_seq_one_letter_code
_entity_poly.pdbx_strand_id
1 'polypeptide(L)'
;MLLKTYESENLLCNLSVNGATTQADTYAYRGDLVLEEGEIADSSGRRKPPKSTLKQGVVLIKNDKLEMVAGTLNTLDLMPTFFNRYKKDLSPSASILFYVENLSKKILIDIDGIVVTLIPHYDGGAVWNTLMDDLRLDKDDFKGQTAEDKVITMREALADLKPKFDKVSYEEGLALANVARRETRGPV
;
A
#
# COMPACT_ATOMS: atom_id res chain seq x y z
N MET A 1 2.59 -18.94 -6.04
CA MET A 1 3.41 -17.71 -6.00
C MET A 1 2.51 -16.54 -6.28
N LEU A 2 2.09 -15.89 -5.21
CA LEU A 2 1.06 -14.88 -5.13
C LEU A 2 1.35 -13.68 -6.05
N LEU A 3 2.61 -13.24 -6.13
CA LEU A 3 2.99 -12.13 -7.00
C LEU A 3 2.74 -12.44 -8.49
N LYS A 4 3.00 -13.67 -8.94
CA LYS A 4 2.67 -14.12 -10.31
C LYS A 4 1.17 -14.21 -10.53
N THR A 5 0.41 -14.63 -9.51
CA THR A 5 -1.06 -14.62 -9.58
C THR A 5 -1.57 -13.21 -9.81
N TYR A 6 -1.12 -12.23 -9.02
CA TYR A 6 -1.50 -10.82 -9.20
C TYR A 6 -1.11 -10.27 -10.57
N GLU A 7 0.07 -10.61 -11.08
CA GLU A 7 0.49 -10.24 -12.43
C GLU A 7 -0.45 -10.83 -13.49
N SER A 8 -0.75 -12.13 -13.42
CA SER A 8 -1.63 -12.82 -14.37
C SER A 8 -3.09 -12.33 -14.33
N GLU A 9 -3.54 -11.85 -13.16
CA GLU A 9 -4.87 -11.29 -12.96
C GLU A 9 -4.92 -9.77 -13.29
N ASN A 10 -3.82 -9.19 -13.80
CA ASN A 10 -3.68 -7.76 -14.10
C ASN A 10 -3.94 -6.85 -12.90
N LEU A 11 -3.50 -7.28 -11.71
CA LEU A 11 -3.66 -6.55 -10.45
C LEU A 11 -2.48 -5.65 -10.09
N LEU A 12 -1.47 -5.60 -10.96
CA LEU A 12 -0.26 -4.80 -10.81
C LEU A 12 -0.17 -3.80 -11.96
N CYS A 13 0.03 -2.52 -11.66
CA CYS A 13 0.31 -1.50 -12.69
C CYS A 13 1.34 -0.48 -12.20
N ASN A 14 1.75 0.47 -13.05
CA ASN A 14 2.72 1.53 -12.70
C ASN A 14 4.00 0.98 -12.02
N LEU A 15 4.53 -0.11 -12.57
CA LEU A 15 5.61 -0.91 -12.01
C LEU A 15 6.92 -0.13 -11.82
N SER A 16 7.56 -0.31 -10.67
CA SER A 16 8.92 0.14 -10.35
C SER A 16 9.85 -1.00 -9.90
N VAL A 17 9.34 -1.98 -9.13
CA VAL A 17 10.06 -3.19 -8.69
C VAL A 17 9.11 -4.39 -8.76
N ASN A 18 9.54 -5.52 -9.28
CA ASN A 18 8.78 -6.78 -9.30
C ASN A 18 9.76 -7.94 -9.46
N GLY A 19 10.04 -8.64 -8.37
CA GLY A 19 11.06 -9.68 -8.41
C GLY A 19 11.24 -10.46 -7.12
N ALA A 20 12.06 -11.50 -7.22
CA ALA A 20 12.54 -12.24 -6.06
C ALA A 20 13.58 -11.41 -5.30
N THR A 21 13.53 -11.52 -3.98
CA THR A 21 14.60 -11.01 -3.10
C THR A 21 15.72 -12.05 -2.98
N THR A 22 16.78 -11.73 -2.25
CA THR A 22 17.81 -12.70 -1.85
C THR A 22 17.33 -13.69 -0.79
N GLN A 23 16.21 -13.43 -0.11
CA GLN A 23 15.59 -14.38 0.82
C GLN A 23 14.70 -15.39 0.07
N ALA A 24 14.78 -16.66 0.45
CA ALA A 24 13.94 -17.72 -0.10
C ALA A 24 12.45 -17.40 0.06
N ASP A 25 11.66 -17.77 -0.96
CA ASP A 25 10.20 -17.59 -1.01
C ASP A 25 9.72 -16.18 -0.67
N THR A 26 10.56 -15.18 -0.91
CA THR A 26 10.32 -13.78 -0.58
C THR A 26 10.44 -12.93 -1.84
N TYR A 27 9.39 -12.17 -2.13
CA TYR A 27 9.23 -11.39 -3.35
C TYR A 27 8.82 -9.96 -3.02
N ALA A 28 9.35 -9.03 -3.78
CA ALA A 28 9.12 -7.60 -3.60
C ALA A 28 8.37 -7.02 -4.80
N TYR A 29 7.43 -6.14 -4.51
CA TYR A 29 6.75 -5.34 -5.52
C TYR A 29 6.68 -3.88 -5.11
N ARG A 30 6.93 -2.99 -6.07
CA ARG A 30 6.66 -1.55 -5.97
C ARG A 30 5.95 -1.08 -7.22
N GLY A 31 4.82 -0.41 -7.05
CA GLY A 31 3.94 0.06 -8.13
C GLY A 31 2.53 0.27 -7.60
N ASP A 32 1.51 0.28 -8.44
CA ASP A 32 0.12 0.42 -8.02
C ASP A 32 -0.57 -0.95 -7.92
N LEU A 33 -1.22 -1.22 -6.78
CA LEU A 33 -2.10 -2.38 -6.64
C LEU A 33 -3.52 -2.01 -7.06
N VAL A 34 -4.12 -2.83 -7.92
CA VAL A 34 -5.50 -2.62 -8.40
C VAL A 34 -6.51 -2.99 -7.30
N LEU A 35 -7.34 -2.04 -6.88
CA LEU A 35 -8.43 -2.30 -5.95
C LEU A 35 -9.70 -2.68 -6.72
N GLU A 36 -10.02 -1.90 -7.75
CA GLU A 36 -11.15 -2.14 -8.66
C GLU A 36 -10.68 -2.13 -10.11
N GLU A 37 -10.99 -3.21 -10.81
CA GLU A 37 -10.62 -3.38 -12.22
C GLU A 37 -11.41 -2.41 -13.12
N GLY A 38 -10.77 -2.01 -14.21
CA GLY A 38 -11.43 -1.31 -15.29
C GLY A 38 -12.41 -2.21 -16.04
N GLU A 39 -13.38 -1.56 -16.69
CA GLU A 39 -14.33 -2.25 -17.57
C GLU A 39 -13.61 -2.91 -18.75
N ILE A 40 -14.18 -4.00 -19.25
CA ILE A 40 -13.73 -4.63 -20.48
C ILE A 40 -14.05 -3.67 -21.64
N ALA A 41 -13.01 -3.25 -22.35
CA ALA A 41 -13.07 -2.28 -23.42
C ALA A 41 -13.48 -2.89 -24.77
N ASP A 42 -13.23 -4.19 -24.98
CA ASP A 42 -13.54 -4.87 -26.24
C ASP A 42 -13.66 -6.40 -26.10
N SER A 43 -14.00 -7.05 -27.22
CA SER A 43 -14.15 -8.50 -27.35
C SER A 43 -12.84 -9.29 -27.18
N SER A 44 -11.69 -8.64 -27.14
CA SER A 44 -10.39 -9.26 -26.83
C SER A 44 -10.09 -9.30 -25.33
N GLY A 45 -11.00 -8.79 -24.48
CA GLY A 45 -10.84 -8.78 -23.04
C GLY A 45 -9.90 -7.70 -22.52
N ARG A 46 -9.47 -6.75 -23.36
CA ARG A 46 -8.64 -5.63 -22.91
C ARG A 46 -9.43 -4.78 -21.92
N ARG A 47 -8.80 -4.35 -20.84
CA ARG A 47 -9.45 -3.53 -19.81
C ARG A 47 -9.07 -2.06 -19.97
N LYS A 48 -10.03 -1.19 -19.64
CA LYS A 48 -9.75 0.22 -19.33
C LYS A 48 -8.83 0.32 -18.11
N PRO A 49 -8.23 1.50 -17.82
CA PRO A 49 -7.51 1.71 -16.57
C PRO A 49 -8.35 1.30 -15.35
N PRO A 50 -7.72 0.82 -14.27
CA PRO A 50 -8.39 0.53 -13.00
C PRO A 50 -9.27 1.69 -12.54
N LYS A 51 -10.43 1.37 -11.95
CA LYS A 51 -11.31 2.38 -11.35
C LYS A 51 -10.68 2.98 -10.10
N SER A 52 -9.97 2.15 -9.33
CA SER A 52 -9.25 2.57 -8.13
C SER A 52 -8.02 1.70 -7.90
N THR A 53 -6.97 2.30 -7.33
CA THR A 53 -5.71 1.64 -6.98
C THR A 53 -5.25 2.07 -5.59
N LEU A 54 -4.50 1.21 -4.91
CA LEU A 54 -3.57 1.62 -3.87
C LEU A 54 -2.32 2.09 -4.60
N LYS A 55 -2.12 3.40 -4.64
CA LYS A 55 -1.05 4.04 -5.40
C LYS A 55 0.29 3.88 -4.71
N GLN A 56 1.36 3.72 -5.49
CA GLN A 56 2.73 3.62 -5.00
C GLN A 56 2.88 2.60 -3.86
N GLY A 57 2.17 1.49 -4.02
CA GLY A 57 2.29 0.28 -3.22
C GLY A 57 3.74 -0.14 -3.02
N VAL A 58 4.10 -0.46 -1.79
CA VAL A 58 5.34 -1.11 -1.38
C VAL A 58 4.94 -2.41 -0.70
N VAL A 59 5.23 -3.53 -1.36
CA VAL A 59 4.66 -4.84 -1.02
C VAL A 59 5.78 -5.85 -0.83
N LEU A 60 5.75 -6.55 0.29
CA LEU A 60 6.57 -7.74 0.51
C LEU A 60 5.66 -8.96 0.64
N ILE A 61 5.94 -9.97 -0.18
CA ILE A 61 5.30 -11.29 -0.13
C ILE A 61 6.32 -12.28 0.40
N LYS A 62 5.96 -13.08 1.41
CA LYS A 62 6.78 -14.17 1.92
C LYS A 62 5.91 -15.40 2.13
N ASN A 63 6.39 -16.58 1.72
CA ASN A 63 5.64 -17.83 1.86
C ASN A 63 4.20 -17.75 1.31
N ASP A 64 4.04 -17.10 0.15
CA ASP A 64 2.75 -16.90 -0.51
C ASP A 64 1.74 -16.04 0.29
N LYS A 65 2.23 -15.21 1.22
CA LYS A 65 1.43 -14.27 2.02
C LYS A 65 1.99 -12.85 1.95
N LEU A 66 1.10 -11.86 2.00
CA LEU A 66 1.44 -10.45 2.13
C LEU A 66 1.93 -10.19 3.57
N GLU A 67 3.22 -9.93 3.70
CA GLU A 67 3.88 -9.59 4.98
C GLU A 67 3.89 -8.08 5.23
N MET A 68 3.91 -7.28 4.17
CA MET A 68 3.83 -5.83 4.23
C MET A 68 3.04 -5.31 3.05
N VAL A 69 2.17 -4.33 3.32
CA VAL A 69 1.59 -3.47 2.30
C VAL A 69 1.59 -2.03 2.81
N ALA A 70 2.31 -1.16 2.12
CA ALA A 70 2.19 0.29 2.30
C ALA A 70 1.82 0.97 0.99
N GLY A 71 1.14 2.13 1.03
CA GLY A 71 0.74 2.83 -0.20
C GLY A 71 -0.22 3.99 0.07
N THR A 72 -0.72 4.62 -0.99
CA THR A 72 -1.64 5.76 -0.90
C THR A 72 -3.06 5.39 -1.33
N LEU A 73 -4.03 5.71 -0.49
CA LEU A 73 -5.45 5.75 -0.80
C LEU A 73 -5.88 7.20 -1.02
N ASN A 74 -6.55 7.49 -2.14
CA ASN A 74 -7.10 8.84 -2.36
C ASN A 74 -8.19 9.17 -1.32
N THR A 75 -8.96 8.16 -0.93
CA THR A 75 -10.07 8.29 0.01
C THR A 75 -10.10 7.09 0.95
N LEU A 76 -10.40 7.33 2.23
CA LEU A 76 -10.45 6.26 3.23
C LEU A 76 -11.49 5.16 2.90
N ASP A 77 -12.54 5.49 2.15
CA ASP A 77 -13.58 4.55 1.73
C ASP A 77 -13.10 3.46 0.76
N LEU A 78 -11.89 3.58 0.21
CA LEU A 78 -11.23 2.53 -0.57
C LEU A 78 -10.57 1.45 0.30
N MET A 79 -10.42 1.69 1.62
CA MET A 79 -9.80 0.72 2.52
C MET A 79 -10.58 -0.61 2.57
N PRO A 80 -11.93 -0.63 2.71
CA PRO A 80 -12.69 -1.88 2.57
C PRO A 80 -12.48 -2.58 1.25
N THR A 81 -12.33 -1.85 0.14
CA THR A 81 -12.07 -2.43 -1.18
C THR A 81 -10.73 -3.17 -1.21
N PHE A 82 -9.69 -2.61 -0.59
CA PHE A 82 -8.42 -3.30 -0.38
C PHE A 82 -8.60 -4.61 0.39
N PHE A 83 -9.29 -4.57 1.54
CA PHE A 83 -9.49 -5.78 2.36
C PHE A 83 -10.35 -6.82 1.65
N ASN A 84 -11.40 -6.42 0.94
CA ASN A 84 -12.24 -7.35 0.17
C ASN A 84 -11.42 -8.13 -0.87
N ARG A 85 -10.42 -7.49 -1.49
CA ARG A 85 -9.57 -8.12 -2.50
C ARG A 85 -8.42 -8.94 -1.89
N TYR A 86 -7.70 -8.37 -0.93
CA TYR A 86 -6.39 -8.87 -0.53
C TYR A 86 -6.36 -9.55 0.85
N LYS A 87 -7.43 -9.46 1.66
CA LYS A 87 -7.42 -9.96 3.05
C LYS A 87 -7.08 -11.44 3.18
N LYS A 88 -7.55 -12.28 2.27
CA LYS A 88 -7.25 -13.73 2.26
C LYS A 88 -5.76 -14.04 2.10
N ASP A 89 -5.01 -13.10 1.53
CA ASP A 89 -3.59 -13.24 1.24
C ASP A 89 -2.71 -12.60 2.32
N LEU A 90 -3.28 -11.84 3.27
CA LEU A 90 -2.54 -11.26 4.38
C LEU A 90 -1.97 -12.33 5.30
N SER A 91 -0.72 -12.13 5.71
CA SER A 91 -0.14 -12.81 6.86
C SER A 91 -0.84 -12.36 8.14
N PRO A 92 -1.02 -13.23 9.16
CA PRO A 92 -1.56 -12.81 10.47
C PRO A 92 -0.74 -11.71 11.15
N SER A 93 0.54 -11.55 10.77
CA SER A 93 1.45 -10.51 11.25
C SER A 93 1.74 -9.44 10.19
N ALA A 94 0.86 -9.27 9.21
CA ALA A 94 1.05 -8.29 8.14
C ALA A 94 1.17 -6.87 8.70
N SER A 95 2.19 -6.15 8.25
CA SER A 95 2.38 -4.72 8.58
C SER A 95 1.73 -3.86 7.50
N ILE A 96 0.70 -3.10 7.86
CA ILE A 96 -0.08 -2.30 6.90
C ILE A 96 -0.04 -0.82 7.27
N LEU A 97 0.39 0.02 6.33
CA LEU A 97 0.41 1.47 6.47
C LEU A 97 -0.15 2.15 5.23
N PHE A 98 -1.25 2.89 5.36
CA PHE A 98 -1.77 3.69 4.26
C PHE A 98 -1.63 5.18 4.54
N TYR A 99 -1.08 5.85 3.54
CA TYR A 99 -1.17 7.28 3.36
C TYR A 99 -2.54 7.60 2.77
N VAL A 100 -3.32 8.46 3.41
CA VAL A 100 -4.71 8.74 3.00
C VAL A 100 -4.88 10.22 2.72
N GLU A 101 -5.21 10.58 1.47
CA GLU A 101 -5.21 11.98 1.03
C GLU A 101 -6.32 12.80 1.70
N ASN A 102 -7.47 12.18 1.96
CA ASN A 102 -8.62 12.85 2.56
C ASN A 102 -8.71 12.71 4.09
N LEU A 103 -7.73 12.12 4.76
CA LEU A 103 -7.77 11.89 6.20
C LEU A 103 -7.24 13.11 6.98
N SER A 104 -7.92 13.52 8.05
CA SER A 104 -7.57 14.72 8.82
C SER A 104 -6.41 14.54 9.82
N LYS A 105 -6.27 13.36 10.42
CA LYS A 105 -5.25 13.07 11.45
C LYS A 105 -4.77 11.62 11.39
N LYS A 106 -3.62 11.35 12.02
CA LYS A 106 -3.07 10.00 12.15
C LYS A 106 -3.94 9.15 13.08
N ILE A 107 -4.33 7.95 12.64
CA ILE A 107 -5.17 7.02 13.42
C ILE A 107 -4.72 5.57 13.20
N LEU A 108 -5.18 4.69 14.08
CA LEU A 108 -5.11 3.23 13.93
C LEU A 108 -6.51 2.66 13.80
N ILE A 109 -6.67 1.70 12.89
CA ILE A 109 -7.91 0.92 12.77
C ILE A 109 -7.54 -0.56 12.85
N ASP A 110 -8.33 -1.33 13.59
CA ASP A 110 -8.16 -2.78 13.71
C ASP A 110 -9.18 -3.49 12.82
N ILE A 111 -8.68 -4.33 11.93
CA ILE A 111 -9.49 -5.17 11.03
C ILE A 111 -9.13 -6.62 11.32
N ASP A 112 -9.99 -7.32 12.06
CA ASP A 112 -9.83 -8.72 12.46
C ASP A 112 -8.45 -9.05 13.08
N GLY A 113 -7.96 -8.18 13.96
CA GLY A 113 -6.67 -8.33 14.64
C GLY A 113 -5.48 -7.76 13.87
N ILE A 114 -5.67 -7.30 12.62
CA ILE A 114 -4.65 -6.61 11.84
C ILE A 114 -4.78 -5.11 12.08
N VAL A 115 -3.79 -4.51 12.73
CA VAL A 115 -3.74 -3.06 12.96
C VAL A 115 -3.22 -2.35 11.72
N VAL A 116 -4.07 -1.49 11.15
CA VAL A 116 -3.76 -0.63 10.01
C VAL A 116 -3.34 0.73 10.51
N THR A 117 -2.15 1.17 10.11
CA THR A 117 -1.67 2.54 10.38
C THR A 117 -2.15 3.46 9.27
N LEU A 118 -2.88 4.52 9.62
CA LEU A 118 -3.38 5.49 8.64
C LEU A 118 -2.79 6.87 8.92
N ILE A 119 -2.17 7.47 7.90
CA ILE A 119 -1.47 8.75 8.01
C ILE A 119 -1.99 9.70 6.92
N PRO A 120 -2.36 10.96 7.25
CA PRO A 120 -2.70 11.96 6.24
C PRO A 120 -1.57 12.20 5.23
N HIS A 121 -1.90 12.35 3.95
CA HIS A 121 -0.91 12.52 2.87
C HIS A 121 -1.16 13.76 2.01
N TYR A 122 -1.01 14.93 2.62
CA TYR A 122 -1.39 16.21 1.99
C TYR A 122 -0.39 16.72 0.95
N ASP A 123 0.89 16.36 1.07
CA ASP A 123 1.97 16.84 0.22
C ASP A 123 2.03 16.12 -1.14
N GLY A 124 1.38 14.95 -1.25
CA GLY A 124 1.46 14.10 -2.44
C GLY A 124 2.87 13.58 -2.69
N GLY A 125 3.71 13.50 -1.66
CA GLY A 125 5.07 12.98 -1.75
C GLY A 125 5.12 11.54 -2.24
N ALA A 126 6.28 11.13 -2.77
CA ALA A 126 6.48 9.75 -3.17
C ALA A 126 6.48 8.83 -1.93
N VAL A 127 5.58 7.85 -1.88
CA VAL A 127 5.39 6.93 -0.73
C VAL A 127 6.71 6.31 -0.27
N TRP A 128 7.59 5.94 -1.20
CA TRP A 128 8.89 5.38 -0.84
C TRP A 128 9.71 6.30 0.07
N ASN A 129 9.74 7.60 -0.23
CA ASN A 129 10.51 8.58 0.54
C ASN A 129 9.80 8.91 1.85
N THR A 130 8.48 9.14 1.81
CA THR A 130 7.68 9.43 3.01
C THR A 130 7.75 8.27 4.01
N LEU A 131 7.70 7.02 3.53
CA LEU A 131 7.83 5.84 4.36
C LEU A 131 9.23 5.70 4.95
N MET A 132 10.29 5.98 4.18
CA MET A 132 11.64 6.05 4.75
C MET A 132 11.72 7.06 5.90
N ASP A 133 11.19 8.27 5.70
CA ASP A 133 11.23 9.33 6.71
C ASP A 133 10.44 8.94 7.98
N ASP A 134 9.22 8.41 7.84
CA ASP A 134 8.39 7.95 8.96
C ASP A 134 9.03 6.79 9.73
N LEU A 135 9.77 5.91 9.02
CA LEU A 135 10.50 4.78 9.59
C LEU A 135 11.91 5.15 10.07
N ARG A 136 12.34 6.40 9.86
CA ARG A 136 13.68 6.90 10.19
C ARG A 136 14.80 6.12 9.51
N LEU A 137 14.55 5.68 8.28
CA LEU A 137 15.53 5.06 7.41
C LEU A 137 16.21 6.13 6.55
N ASP A 138 17.50 5.97 6.32
CA ASP A 138 18.27 6.80 5.41
C ASP A 138 18.88 5.98 4.26
N LYS A 139 19.70 6.63 3.42
CA LYS A 139 20.29 5.98 2.24
C LYS A 139 21.32 4.91 2.59
N ASP A 140 21.99 5.05 3.73
CA ASP A 140 23.04 4.12 4.15
C ASP A 140 22.44 2.80 4.63
N ASP A 141 21.21 2.80 5.17
CA ASP A 141 20.47 1.58 5.52
C ASP A 141 20.26 0.65 4.31
N PHE A 142 20.18 1.21 3.11
CA PHE A 142 19.93 0.48 1.86
C PHE A 142 21.18 0.22 1.02
N LYS A 143 22.37 0.58 1.54
CA LYS A 143 23.60 0.54 0.77
C LYS A 143 23.98 -0.90 0.41
N GLY A 144 24.22 -1.14 -0.88
CA GLY A 144 24.59 -2.46 -1.40
C GLY A 144 23.43 -3.44 -1.60
N GLN A 145 22.19 -3.06 -1.25
CA GLN A 145 21.01 -3.90 -1.46
C GLN A 145 20.47 -3.79 -2.90
N THR A 146 19.90 -4.88 -3.41
CA THR A 146 19.11 -4.87 -4.65
C THR A 146 17.83 -4.03 -4.48
N ALA A 147 17.10 -3.72 -5.56
CA ALA A 147 15.87 -2.95 -5.44
C ALA A 147 14.80 -3.70 -4.64
N GLU A 148 14.78 -5.03 -4.77
CA GLU A 148 13.90 -5.98 -4.10
C GLU A 148 14.26 -6.11 -2.61
N ASP A 149 15.55 -6.26 -2.28
CA ASP A 149 16.00 -6.44 -0.90
C ASP A 149 15.75 -5.20 -0.04
N LYS A 150 15.73 -4.00 -0.64
CA LYS A 150 15.33 -2.78 0.07
C LYS A 150 13.93 -2.85 0.65
N VAL A 151 13.03 -3.63 0.04
CA VAL A 151 11.67 -3.82 0.55
C VAL A 151 11.66 -4.71 1.81
N ILE A 152 12.65 -5.60 1.99
CA ILE A 152 12.83 -6.35 3.23
C ILE A 152 13.17 -5.39 4.38
N THR A 153 14.19 -4.55 4.19
CA THR A 153 14.59 -3.53 5.17
C THR A 153 13.41 -2.63 5.56
N MET A 154 12.62 -2.20 4.57
CA MET A 154 11.40 -1.42 4.79
C MET A 154 10.37 -2.17 5.64
N ARG A 155 10.14 -3.46 5.35
CA ARG A 155 9.20 -4.31 6.11
C ARG A 155 9.66 -4.53 7.55
N GLU A 156 10.95 -4.72 7.77
CA GLU A 156 11.51 -4.92 9.11
C GLU A 156 11.31 -3.66 9.95
N ALA A 157 11.67 -2.49 9.43
CA ALA A 157 11.45 -1.22 10.11
C ALA A 157 9.97 -0.91 10.37
N LEU A 158 9.08 -1.23 9.42
CA LEU A 158 7.64 -1.03 9.60
C LEU A 158 7.04 -1.98 10.65
N ALA A 159 7.50 -3.22 10.72
CA ALA A 159 7.06 -4.16 11.74
C ALA A 159 7.45 -3.72 13.17
N ASP A 160 8.53 -2.96 13.31
CA ASP A 160 8.99 -2.38 14.57
C ASP A 160 8.30 -1.04 14.92
N LEU A 161 7.55 -0.45 13.97
CA LEU A 161 6.84 0.79 14.18
C LEU A 161 5.70 0.58 15.20
N LYS A 162 5.79 1.26 16.34
CA LYS A 162 4.77 1.27 17.40
C LYS A 162 4.25 2.68 17.63
N PRO A 163 3.43 3.22 16.72
CA PRO A 163 2.97 4.59 16.80
C PRO A 163 1.96 4.74 17.95
N LYS A 164 1.97 5.91 18.60
CA LYS A 164 1.00 6.29 19.63
C LYS A 164 -0.09 7.16 19.02
N PHE A 165 -0.88 6.62 18.10
CA PHE A 165 -2.04 7.29 17.52
C PHE A 165 -3.33 6.80 18.15
N ASP A 166 -4.42 7.56 17.98
CA ASP A 166 -5.74 7.15 18.45
C ASP A 166 -6.18 5.90 17.69
N LYS A 167 -6.58 4.85 18.42
CA LYS A 167 -7.24 3.68 17.85
C LYS A 167 -8.74 3.97 17.79
N VAL A 168 -9.31 3.89 16.59
CA VAL A 168 -10.72 4.24 16.31
C VAL A 168 -11.39 3.14 15.48
N SER A 169 -12.72 3.14 15.46
CA SER A 169 -13.50 2.30 14.54
C SER A 169 -13.36 2.79 13.09
N TYR A 170 -13.77 1.96 12.13
CA TYR A 170 -13.80 2.38 10.74
C TYR A 170 -14.77 3.55 10.50
N GLU A 171 -15.94 3.51 11.12
CA GLU A 171 -16.97 4.54 11.05
C GLU A 171 -16.47 5.88 11.64
N GLU A 172 -15.76 5.81 12.77
CA GLU A 172 -15.09 6.97 13.36
C GLU A 172 -13.98 7.50 12.44
N GLY A 173 -13.22 6.61 11.79
CA GLY A 173 -12.23 6.96 10.78
C GLY A 173 -12.84 7.70 9.59
N LEU A 174 -14.00 7.25 9.09
CA LEU A 174 -14.73 7.92 8.02
C LEU A 174 -15.21 9.32 8.42
N ALA A 175 -15.60 9.52 9.68
CA ALA A 175 -15.95 10.86 10.18
C ALA A 175 -14.73 11.81 10.22
N LEU A 176 -13.51 11.26 10.26
CA LEU A 176 -12.25 12.01 10.17
C LEU A 176 -11.79 12.22 8.73
N ALA A 177 -12.43 11.59 7.74
CA ALA A 177 -12.16 11.78 6.33
C ALA A 177 -12.92 13.02 5.83
N ASN A 178 -12.17 14.06 5.46
CA ASN A 178 -12.73 15.30 4.94
C ASN A 178 -13.17 15.10 3.48
N VAL A 179 -14.44 15.34 3.17
CA VAL A 179 -14.99 15.24 1.80
C VAL A 179 -14.30 16.21 0.80
N ALA A 180 -13.61 17.24 1.29
CA ALA A 180 -13.01 18.28 0.46
C ALA A 180 -11.50 18.43 0.70
N ARG A 181 -10.66 17.73 -0.07
CA ARG A 181 -9.32 18.24 -0.44
C ARG A 181 -8.69 17.47 -1.63
N ARG A 182 -9.01 17.96 -2.82
CA ARG A 182 -8.02 18.27 -3.86
C ARG A 182 -8.65 19.35 -4.74
N GLU A 183 -8.28 20.62 -4.52
CA GLU A 183 -8.29 21.53 -5.66
C GLU A 183 -7.22 21.00 -6.61
N THR A 184 -7.66 20.33 -7.66
CA THR A 184 -6.83 20.07 -8.83
C THR A 184 -6.30 21.40 -9.33
N ARG A 185 -5.05 21.73 -9.02
CA ARG A 185 -4.30 22.67 -9.85
C ARG A 185 -4.10 21.97 -11.19
N GLY A 186 -4.96 22.32 -12.15
CA GLY A 186 -4.73 22.01 -13.56
C GLY A 186 -3.37 22.56 -13.99
N PRO A 187 -2.80 22.03 -15.09
CA PRO A 187 -1.51 22.49 -15.58
C PRO A 187 -1.56 24.01 -15.84
N VAL A 188 -0.56 24.73 -15.31
CA VAL A 188 -0.29 26.13 -15.65
C VAL A 188 0.60 26.16 -16.88
#